data_AF-A0A849ZX86-F1
#
_entry.id   AF-A0A849ZX86-F1
#
_cell.length_a   1.000
_cell.length_b   1.000
_cell.length_c   1.000
_cell.angle_alpha   90.00
_cell.angle_beta   90.00
_cell.angle_gamma   90.00
#
_symmetry.space_group_name_H-M   'P 1'
#
loop_
_entity.id
_entity.type
_entity.pdbx_description
1 polymer ?
#
loop_
_entity_poly.entity_id
_entity_poly.type
_entity_poly.pdbx_seq_one_letter_code
_entity_poly.pdbx_strand_id
1 'polypeptide(L)'
;MTWRSHAIAALAFTLASEGWGQPALSTEFGIADVPPFESALSANGLAGWRVPLGSATVAPFSDADGGPALFLPASSEARWQFPDPGHSTLWMVTRVRSAGGLMSLSQLPPRPIAAAIGLDTNQGLVALDGDGEGGGVPHLLGVTLDGESWHEIAIRHSYRSQIYDVYIDGTLRGAHLGFRDPISAPEGIGLGARDSPATVGHVSFSATPPPGIVYRRGDVRIDGVIDVTDLVTLINSLNGGPSLTALQTLNADLNEDGAVTVTDRDLLADLLAGVELP
;
A
#
# COMPACT_ATOMS: atom_id res chain seq x y z
N MET A 1 -22.99 -35.21 1.55
CA MET A 1 -23.02 -34.29 0.39
C MET A 1 -21.89 -33.30 0.58
N THR A 2 -20.78 -33.55 -0.11
CA THR A 2 -19.49 -32.89 0.05
C THR A 2 -19.42 -31.68 -0.88
N TRP A 3 -19.44 -30.48 -0.29
CA TRP A 3 -19.16 -29.25 -1.02
C TRP A 3 -17.64 -29.12 -1.23
N ARG A 4 -17.24 -28.97 -2.49
CA ARG A 4 -15.85 -28.80 -2.93
C ARG A 4 -15.42 -27.35 -2.73
N SER A 5 -14.52 -27.12 -1.78
CA SER A 5 -13.84 -25.85 -1.53
C SER A 5 -12.77 -25.62 -2.61
N HIS A 6 -12.91 -24.55 -3.39
CA HIS A 6 -11.97 -24.16 -4.45
C HIS A 6 -11.18 -22.90 -4.06
N ALA A 7 -9.98 -22.84 -4.64
CA ALA A 7 -8.83 -21.98 -4.40
C ALA A 7 -9.11 -20.45 -4.63
N ILE A 8 -8.25 -19.56 -4.10
CA ILE A 8 -8.33 -18.07 -4.16
C ILE A 8 -6.94 -17.46 -4.40
N ALA A 9 -6.80 -16.32 -5.10
CA ALA A 9 -5.57 -15.54 -5.31
C ALA A 9 -5.50 -14.32 -4.36
N ALA A 10 -4.36 -14.08 -3.69
CA ALA A 10 -4.17 -12.86 -2.92
C ALA A 10 -2.70 -12.42 -2.95
N LEU A 11 -2.40 -11.32 -3.64
CA LEU A 11 -1.19 -10.53 -3.37
C LEU A 11 -1.42 -9.70 -2.09
N ALA A 12 -1.63 -10.37 -0.97
CA ALA A 12 -1.84 -9.70 0.29
C ALA A 12 -0.53 -9.03 0.74
N PHE A 13 -0.40 -7.72 0.57
CA PHE A 13 0.49 -6.93 1.41
C PHE A 13 0.01 -7.13 2.85
N THR A 14 0.86 -7.70 3.69
CA THR A 14 0.52 -7.92 5.09
C THR A 14 1.65 -7.42 5.97
N LEU A 15 1.39 -6.33 6.68
CA LEU A 15 2.21 -5.82 7.77
C LEU A 15 1.87 -6.65 9.01
N ALA A 16 2.75 -7.56 9.40
CA ALA A 16 2.48 -8.53 10.46
C ALA A 16 3.52 -8.44 11.56
N SER A 17 3.05 -8.39 12.81
CA SER A 17 3.91 -8.22 13.96
C SER A 17 4.47 -9.53 14.51
N GLU A 18 5.78 -9.82 14.42
CA GLU A 18 6.52 -10.70 15.34
C GLU A 18 8.06 -10.50 15.22
N GLY A 19 8.67 -10.06 16.32
CA GLY A 19 10.09 -9.71 16.41
C GLY A 19 11.06 -10.88 16.40
N TRP A 20 12.01 -10.85 15.46
CA TRP A 20 13.23 -11.65 15.47
C TRP A 20 14.37 -10.89 14.76
N GLY A 21 15.47 -10.60 15.49
CA GLY A 21 16.82 -10.30 14.98
C GLY A 21 16.99 -9.39 13.74
N GLN A 22 17.38 -8.14 13.99
CA GLN A 22 17.66 -7.05 13.03
C GLN A 22 18.80 -7.35 12.01
N PRO A 23 18.65 -6.97 10.73
CA PRO A 23 19.74 -6.50 9.89
C PRO A 23 19.72 -4.96 9.74
N ALA A 24 20.91 -4.33 9.67
CA ALA A 24 21.09 -2.88 9.62
C ALA A 24 20.67 -2.24 8.27
N LEU A 25 20.17 -0.99 8.33
CA LEU A 25 19.52 -0.21 7.27
C LEU A 25 20.47 0.41 6.21
N SER A 26 20.02 0.41 4.95
CA SER A 26 20.17 1.50 3.97
C SER A 26 18.83 1.74 3.26
N THR A 27 18.56 2.98 2.84
CA THR A 27 17.23 3.54 2.57
C THR A 27 16.65 3.35 1.16
N GLU A 28 17.16 2.42 0.36
CA GLU A 28 16.53 1.98 -0.89
C GLU A 28 16.84 0.50 -1.08
N PHE A 29 15.97 -0.38 -0.58
CA PHE A 29 16.09 -1.81 -0.87
C PHE A 29 14.95 -2.26 -1.78
N GLY A 30 15.15 -2.01 -3.07
CA GLY A 30 14.66 -2.95 -4.07
C GLY A 30 15.48 -4.24 -3.97
N ILE A 31 15.09 -5.27 -4.73
CA ILE A 31 15.91 -6.47 -4.93
C ILE A 31 17.29 -6.12 -5.58
N ALA A 32 17.57 -4.84 -5.83
CA ALA A 32 18.72 -4.27 -6.53
C ALA A 32 20.11 -4.45 -5.86
N ASP A 33 20.19 -4.69 -4.55
CA ASP A 33 21.49 -4.85 -3.85
C ASP A 33 22.04 -6.29 -3.87
N VAL A 34 21.48 -7.15 -4.71
CA VAL A 34 21.97 -8.51 -4.94
C VAL A 34 22.86 -8.52 -6.19
N PRO A 35 24.09 -9.08 -6.14
CA PRO A 35 25.02 -9.16 -7.27
C PRO A 35 24.37 -9.81 -8.52
N PRO A 36 24.91 -9.59 -9.74
CA PRO A 36 24.23 -9.85 -11.00
C PRO A 36 23.61 -11.26 -11.05
N PHE A 37 22.30 -11.29 -11.18
CA PHE A 37 21.46 -12.48 -11.02
C PHE A 37 21.82 -13.60 -11.99
N GLU A 38 22.11 -14.78 -11.44
CA GLU A 38 21.73 -16.02 -12.12
C GLU A 38 20.23 -16.21 -11.88
N SER A 39 19.43 -16.22 -12.96
CA SER A 39 17.99 -16.50 -12.92
C SER A 39 17.69 -17.77 -12.11
N ALA A 40 16.51 -17.83 -11.46
CA ALA A 40 16.04 -18.99 -10.68
C ALA A 40 16.68 -19.20 -9.29
N LEU A 41 17.39 -18.21 -8.76
CA LEU A 41 17.84 -18.21 -7.37
C LEU A 41 16.64 -18.10 -6.43
N SER A 42 16.61 -18.92 -5.37
CA SER A 42 15.55 -18.85 -4.36
C SER A 42 15.64 -17.53 -3.60
N ALA A 43 14.51 -16.86 -3.38
CA ALA A 43 14.45 -15.67 -2.54
C ALA A 43 14.55 -15.99 -1.04
N ASN A 44 14.47 -17.26 -0.63
CA ASN A 44 14.52 -17.61 0.79
C ASN A 44 15.91 -17.37 1.38
N GLY A 45 16.00 -16.50 2.37
CA GLY A 45 17.26 -16.05 2.98
C GLY A 45 17.98 -14.96 2.19
N LEU A 46 17.45 -14.55 1.03
CA LEU A 46 18.05 -13.52 0.19
C LEU A 46 17.59 -12.13 0.67
N ALA A 47 18.53 -11.24 1.03
CA ALA A 47 18.23 -9.85 1.41
C ALA A 47 17.10 -9.71 2.46
N GLY A 48 17.02 -10.64 3.41
CA GLY A 48 16.00 -10.63 4.47
C GLY A 48 14.65 -11.25 4.09
N TRP A 49 14.46 -11.70 2.84
CA TRP A 49 13.27 -12.41 2.42
C TRP A 49 13.19 -13.81 3.04
N ARG A 50 11.97 -14.22 3.39
CA ARG A 50 11.63 -15.57 3.84
C ARG A 50 10.51 -16.11 2.99
N VAL A 51 10.56 -17.40 2.68
CA VAL A 51 9.52 -18.09 1.89
C VAL A 51 8.86 -19.15 2.78
N PRO A 52 7.87 -18.77 3.61
CA PRO A 52 7.22 -19.71 4.53
C PRO A 52 6.30 -20.72 3.84
N LEU A 53 5.88 -20.45 2.60
CA LEU A 53 5.00 -21.32 1.83
C LEU A 53 5.42 -21.35 0.36
N GLY A 54 5.37 -22.53 -0.25
CA GLY A 54 5.65 -22.71 -1.67
C GLY A 54 7.09 -22.37 -2.04
N SER A 55 7.27 -21.63 -3.13
CA SER A 55 8.59 -21.15 -3.59
C SER A 55 8.51 -19.69 -4.03
N ALA A 56 9.63 -18.99 -3.95
CA ALA A 56 9.76 -17.69 -4.57
C ALA A 56 11.15 -17.61 -5.17
N THR A 57 11.23 -17.18 -6.41
CA THR A 57 12.48 -17.14 -7.18
C THR A 57 12.65 -15.77 -7.80
N VAL A 58 13.89 -15.33 -7.96
CA VAL A 58 14.15 -14.13 -8.76
C VAL A 58 13.82 -14.43 -10.21
N ALA A 59 12.89 -13.67 -10.78
CA ALA A 59 12.40 -13.82 -12.13
C ALA A 59 13.50 -13.46 -13.14
N PRO A 60 13.56 -14.13 -14.31
CA PRO A 60 14.46 -13.75 -15.40
C PRO A 60 13.97 -12.51 -16.17
N PHE A 61 12.70 -12.13 -16.00
CA PHE A 61 12.11 -10.95 -16.62
C PHE A 61 12.34 -9.77 -15.70
N SER A 62 13.00 -8.75 -16.23
CA SER A 62 13.15 -7.49 -15.54
C SER A 62 11.79 -6.88 -15.21
N ASP A 63 11.72 -6.12 -14.11
CA ASP A 63 10.64 -5.17 -13.88
C ASP A 63 10.54 -4.16 -15.05
N ALA A 64 9.58 -3.23 -14.96
CA ALA A 64 9.38 -2.20 -15.98
C ALA A 64 10.64 -1.38 -16.32
N ASP A 65 11.62 -1.30 -15.42
CA ASP A 65 12.84 -0.49 -15.57
C ASP A 65 14.11 -1.32 -15.84
N GLY A 66 14.00 -2.64 -16.02
CA GLY A 66 15.19 -3.49 -16.21
C GLY A 66 15.73 -4.15 -14.93
N GLY A 67 15.11 -3.89 -13.77
CA GLY A 67 15.53 -4.37 -12.45
C GLY A 67 15.00 -5.78 -12.11
N PRO A 68 15.53 -6.43 -11.05
CA PRO A 68 15.09 -7.75 -10.64
C PRO A 68 13.68 -7.78 -10.06
N ALA A 69 12.93 -8.83 -10.39
CA ALA A 69 11.59 -9.05 -9.86
C ALA A 69 11.48 -10.40 -9.13
N LEU A 70 10.57 -10.47 -8.16
CA LEU A 70 10.23 -11.70 -7.46
C LEU A 70 9.09 -12.40 -8.20
N PHE A 71 9.35 -13.63 -8.66
CA PHE A 71 8.31 -14.51 -9.17
C PHE A 71 7.82 -15.42 -8.06
N LEU A 72 6.50 -15.37 -7.80
CA LEU A 72 5.81 -16.28 -6.92
C LEU A 72 4.89 -17.17 -7.75
N PRO A 73 5.15 -18.49 -7.85
CA PRO A 73 4.18 -19.44 -8.36
C PRO A 73 2.92 -19.46 -7.50
N ALA A 74 1.83 -20.00 -8.05
CA ALA A 74 0.63 -20.29 -7.27
C ALA A 74 0.96 -21.08 -5.99
N SER A 75 0.18 -20.83 -4.94
CA SER A 75 0.33 -21.39 -3.59
C SER A 75 1.67 -21.07 -2.91
N SER A 76 2.23 -19.90 -3.17
CA SER A 76 3.47 -19.41 -2.56
C SER A 76 3.28 -18.14 -1.74
N GLU A 77 4.18 -17.94 -0.79
CA GLU A 77 4.24 -16.73 0.01
C GLU A 77 5.69 -16.34 0.24
N ALA A 78 5.99 -15.06 0.02
CA ALA A 78 7.24 -14.45 0.41
C ALA A 78 6.97 -13.36 1.45
N ARG A 79 7.90 -13.19 2.38
CA ARG A 79 7.80 -12.20 3.45
C ARG A 79 9.12 -11.47 3.60
N TRP A 80 9.03 -10.21 3.97
CA TRP A 80 10.17 -9.40 4.34
C TRP A 80 9.85 -8.64 5.62
N GLN A 81 10.78 -8.53 6.55
CA GLN A 81 10.57 -7.84 7.83
C GLN A 81 11.33 -6.52 7.85
N PHE A 82 10.72 -5.48 8.40
CA PHE A 82 11.41 -4.21 8.57
C PHE A 82 12.42 -4.28 9.72
N PRO A 83 13.58 -3.63 9.56
CA PRO A 83 14.33 -3.13 10.70
C PRO A 83 13.69 -1.81 11.16
N ASP A 84 12.80 -1.90 12.15
CA ASP A 84 12.26 -0.81 12.99
C ASP A 84 11.88 0.54 12.31
N PRO A 85 10.68 0.64 11.73
CA PRO A 85 10.19 1.86 11.14
C PRO A 85 9.33 2.61 12.16
N GLY A 86 9.96 3.40 13.03
CA GLY A 86 9.29 4.30 13.98
C GLY A 86 8.55 5.48 13.34
N HIS A 87 7.93 5.28 12.17
CA HIS A 87 7.25 6.30 11.39
C HIS A 87 5.73 6.24 11.60
N SER A 88 5.11 7.38 11.90
CA SER A 88 3.65 7.51 11.97
C SER A 88 2.98 7.37 10.59
N THR A 89 3.74 7.65 9.52
CA THR A 89 3.31 7.52 8.13
C THR A 89 4.36 6.76 7.33
N LEU A 90 3.93 5.77 6.54
CA LEU A 90 4.82 4.99 5.68
C LEU A 90 4.22 4.84 4.27
N TRP A 91 4.98 5.27 3.28
CA TRP A 91 4.73 4.94 1.88
C TRP A 91 5.39 3.61 1.56
N MET A 92 4.62 2.73 0.95
CA MET A 92 5.11 1.52 0.31
C MET A 92 4.85 1.65 -1.18
N VAL A 93 5.85 1.36 -2.02
CA VAL A 93 5.67 1.24 -3.46
C VAL A 93 6.08 -0.14 -3.91
N THR A 94 5.33 -0.66 -4.86
CA THR A 94 5.62 -1.92 -5.53
C THR A 94 5.06 -1.91 -6.94
N ARG A 95 5.64 -2.72 -7.81
CA ARG A 95 5.08 -2.96 -9.14
C ARG A 95 4.63 -4.39 -9.23
N VAL A 96 3.45 -4.60 -9.79
CA VAL A 96 2.88 -5.93 -9.99
C VAL A 96 2.58 -6.15 -11.46
N ARG A 97 2.88 -7.37 -11.92
CA ARG A 97 2.36 -7.92 -13.17
C ARG A 97 1.75 -9.28 -12.87
N SER A 98 0.43 -9.38 -13.02
CA SER A 98 -0.32 -10.61 -12.81
C SER A 98 -1.66 -10.53 -13.53
N ALA A 99 -2.13 -11.66 -14.08
CA ALA A 99 -3.46 -11.75 -14.68
C ALA A 99 -4.60 -11.78 -13.63
N GLY A 100 -4.24 -11.69 -12.35
CA GLY A 100 -5.15 -11.80 -11.22
C GLY A 100 -5.62 -13.22 -10.91
N GLY A 101 -6.47 -13.36 -9.89
CA GLY A 101 -7.29 -14.54 -9.59
C GLY A 101 -8.56 -14.08 -8.87
N LEU A 102 -9.32 -14.92 -8.16
CA LEU A 102 -10.44 -14.41 -7.35
C LEU A 102 -9.94 -13.97 -5.97
N MET A 103 -10.34 -12.80 -5.48
CA MET A 103 -10.02 -12.39 -4.09
C MET A 103 -11.05 -12.96 -3.13
N SER A 104 -10.59 -13.59 -2.03
CA SER A 104 -11.46 -13.86 -0.87
C SER A 104 -10.81 -13.40 0.41
N LEU A 105 -11.52 -12.53 1.13
CA LEU A 105 -11.12 -12.00 2.43
C LEU A 105 -10.90 -13.09 3.48
N SER A 106 -11.60 -14.22 3.35
CA SER A 106 -11.48 -15.38 4.26
C SER A 106 -10.11 -16.07 4.24
N GLN A 107 -9.23 -15.70 3.29
CA GLN A 107 -7.90 -16.28 3.12
C GLN A 107 -6.75 -15.31 3.39
N LEU A 108 -7.06 -14.11 3.87
CA LEU A 108 -6.02 -13.28 4.45
C LEU A 108 -5.39 -14.03 5.62
N PRO A 109 -4.06 -13.94 5.80
CA PRO A 109 -3.41 -14.68 6.87
C PRO A 109 -4.00 -14.28 8.23
N PRO A 110 -4.06 -15.22 9.18
CA PRO A 110 -4.75 -15.05 10.47
C PRO A 110 -3.99 -14.17 11.47
N ARG A 111 -2.90 -13.54 11.03
CA ARG A 111 -2.05 -12.62 11.81
C ARG A 111 -2.47 -11.19 11.55
N PRO A 112 -2.22 -10.21 12.44
CA PRO A 112 -2.57 -8.82 12.20
C PRO A 112 -2.09 -8.28 10.85
N ILE A 113 -2.93 -7.48 10.19
CA ILE A 113 -2.66 -6.81 8.91
C ILE A 113 -3.19 -5.38 9.01
N ALA A 114 -2.40 -4.40 8.55
CA ALA A 114 -2.87 -3.03 8.38
C ALA A 114 -3.68 -2.94 7.08
N ALA A 115 -3.01 -2.75 5.95
CA ALA A 115 -3.63 -2.72 4.63
C ALA A 115 -3.59 -4.10 3.96
N ALA A 116 -4.63 -4.44 3.18
CA ALA A 116 -4.61 -5.57 2.27
C ALA A 116 -5.10 -5.14 0.88
N ILE A 117 -4.37 -5.55 -0.16
CA ILE A 117 -4.77 -5.39 -1.56
C ILE A 117 -4.81 -6.78 -2.19
N GLY A 118 -5.79 -7.02 -3.05
CA GLY A 118 -5.99 -8.25 -3.77
C GLY A 118 -6.27 -7.99 -5.25
N LEU A 119 -6.19 -9.05 -6.01
CA LEU A 119 -6.48 -9.08 -7.43
C LEU A 119 -7.68 -9.98 -7.61
N ASP A 120 -8.79 -9.41 -8.09
CA ASP A 120 -10.00 -10.13 -8.49
C ASP A 120 -10.13 -10.14 -10.01
N THR A 121 -10.31 -11.31 -10.64
CA THR A 121 -10.40 -11.44 -12.10
C THR A 121 -11.68 -10.88 -12.68
N ASN A 122 -12.74 -10.70 -11.87
CA ASN A 122 -13.99 -10.11 -12.31
C ASN A 122 -14.08 -8.63 -11.96
N GLN A 123 -13.41 -8.20 -10.89
CA GLN A 123 -13.56 -6.85 -10.32
C GLN A 123 -12.28 -5.99 -10.39
N GLY A 124 -11.17 -6.57 -10.83
CA GLY A 124 -9.87 -5.91 -10.91
C GLY A 124 -9.16 -5.83 -9.55
N LEU A 125 -8.41 -4.77 -9.32
CA LEU A 125 -7.77 -4.50 -8.04
C LEU A 125 -8.80 -4.16 -6.97
N VAL A 126 -8.65 -4.78 -5.80
CA VAL A 126 -9.54 -4.64 -4.65
C VAL A 126 -8.70 -4.38 -3.41
N ALA A 127 -9.05 -3.37 -2.62
CA ALA A 127 -8.49 -3.14 -1.29
C ALA A 127 -9.46 -3.61 -0.20
N LEU A 128 -8.97 -3.92 0.99
CA LEU A 128 -9.83 -4.19 2.15
C LEU A 128 -10.03 -2.92 2.97
N ASP A 129 -11.24 -2.38 2.98
CA ASP A 129 -11.62 -1.35 3.96
C ASP A 129 -11.87 -2.02 5.31
N GLY A 130 -10.85 -2.01 6.16
CA GLY A 130 -10.81 -2.75 7.41
C GLY A 130 -11.65 -2.11 8.53
N ASP A 131 -12.13 -2.95 9.45
CA ASP A 131 -12.93 -2.51 10.61
C ASP A 131 -12.10 -2.32 11.89
N GLY A 132 -10.80 -2.60 11.85
CA GLY A 132 -9.92 -2.59 13.02
C GLY A 132 -10.14 -3.75 14.00
N GLU A 133 -10.96 -4.74 13.65
CA GLU A 133 -11.28 -5.91 14.48
C GLU A 133 -10.88 -7.25 13.81
N GLY A 134 -10.06 -7.17 12.76
CA GLY A 134 -9.61 -8.31 11.96
C GLY A 134 -10.48 -8.59 10.72
N GLY A 135 -11.50 -7.76 10.48
CA GLY A 135 -12.44 -7.85 9.37
C GLY A 135 -12.42 -6.62 8.45
N GLY A 136 -13.47 -6.48 7.65
CA GLY A 136 -13.61 -5.36 6.72
C GLY A 136 -14.45 -5.71 5.48
N VAL A 137 -14.61 -4.72 4.60
CA VAL A 137 -15.40 -4.81 3.37
C VAL A 137 -14.50 -4.61 2.15
N PRO A 138 -14.69 -5.38 1.06
CA PRO A 138 -13.95 -5.13 -0.18
C PRO A 138 -14.27 -3.74 -0.79
N HIS A 139 -13.23 -2.99 -1.13
CA HIS A 139 -13.28 -1.72 -1.84
C HIS A 139 -12.69 -1.86 -3.25
N LEU A 140 -13.48 -1.59 -4.29
CA LEU A 140 -13.04 -1.71 -5.67
C LEU A 140 -12.19 -0.51 -6.09
N LEU A 141 -10.96 -0.76 -6.57
CA LEU A 141 -10.03 0.30 -6.98
C LEU A 141 -10.19 0.72 -8.44
N GLY A 142 -11.07 0.04 -9.20
CA GLY A 142 -11.45 0.44 -10.55
C GLY A 142 -10.37 0.25 -11.62
N VAL A 143 -9.38 -0.61 -11.36
CA VAL A 143 -8.31 -0.95 -12.31
C VAL A 143 -8.32 -2.44 -12.58
N THR A 144 -8.44 -2.84 -13.85
CA THR A 144 -8.35 -4.24 -14.27
C THR A 144 -6.92 -4.56 -14.67
N LEU A 145 -6.41 -5.73 -14.27
CA LEU A 145 -5.10 -6.20 -14.70
C LEU A 145 -5.23 -7.14 -15.91
N ASP A 146 -4.43 -6.92 -16.94
CA ASP A 146 -4.40 -7.73 -18.16
C ASP A 146 -3.41 -8.91 -18.08
N GLY A 147 -2.56 -8.94 -17.05
CA GLY A 147 -1.51 -9.94 -16.86
C GLY A 147 -0.21 -9.70 -17.61
N GLU A 148 -0.19 -8.71 -18.50
CA GLU A 148 0.94 -8.40 -19.37
C GLU A 148 1.61 -7.08 -18.97
N SER A 149 0.81 -6.12 -18.52
CA SER A 149 1.22 -4.77 -18.13
C SER A 149 1.67 -4.74 -16.68
N TRP A 150 2.74 -3.97 -16.44
CA TRP A 150 3.15 -3.60 -15.09
C TRP A 150 2.26 -2.46 -14.58
N HIS A 151 1.77 -2.61 -13.36
CA HIS A 151 1.08 -1.55 -12.65
C HIS A 151 1.84 -1.20 -11.38
N GLU A 152 2.02 0.09 -11.14
CA GLU A 152 2.56 0.60 -9.89
C GLU A 152 1.45 0.70 -8.86
N ILE A 153 1.68 0.12 -7.69
CA ILE A 153 0.82 0.22 -6.52
C ILE A 153 1.62 0.96 -5.45
N ALA A 154 1.12 2.11 -5.04
CA ALA A 154 1.64 2.83 -3.90
C ALA A 154 0.59 2.90 -2.80
N ILE A 155 1.02 2.64 -1.57
CA ILE A 155 0.16 2.60 -0.39
C ILE A 155 0.72 3.57 0.65
N ARG A 156 -0.06 4.58 1.02
CA ARG A 156 0.23 5.45 2.15
C ARG A 156 -0.43 4.86 3.39
N HIS A 157 0.34 4.54 4.41
CA HIS A 157 -0.20 4.10 5.70
C HIS A 157 -0.10 5.24 6.70
N SER A 158 -1.17 5.49 7.46
CA SER A 158 -1.14 6.29 8.69
C SER A 158 -1.39 5.38 9.89
N TYR A 159 -0.34 5.10 10.65
CA TYR A 159 -0.41 4.27 11.86
C TYR A 159 -1.01 5.02 13.04
N ARG A 160 -1.08 6.35 12.99
CA ARG A 160 -1.81 7.10 14.02
C ARG A 160 -3.32 6.92 13.83
N SER A 161 -3.80 7.17 12.62
CA SER A 161 -5.22 7.15 12.33
C SER A 161 -5.75 5.76 11.97
N GLN A 162 -4.88 4.75 11.84
CA GLN A 162 -5.24 3.39 11.47
C GLN A 162 -5.95 3.32 10.10
N ILE A 163 -5.47 4.13 9.16
CA ILE A 163 -6.01 4.21 7.79
C ILE A 163 -4.91 4.11 6.75
N TYR A 164 -5.28 3.76 5.54
CA TYR A 164 -4.40 3.77 4.39
C TYR A 164 -5.08 4.25 3.11
N ASP A 165 -4.25 4.64 2.15
CA ASP A 165 -4.66 5.13 0.85
C ASP A 165 -3.91 4.38 -0.24
N VAL A 166 -4.59 4.13 -1.34
CA VAL A 166 -4.07 3.33 -2.45
C VAL A 166 -4.04 4.16 -3.71
N TYR A 167 -2.85 4.26 -4.29
CA TYR A 167 -2.62 4.86 -5.59
C TYR A 167 -2.23 3.77 -6.58
N ILE A 168 -2.84 3.81 -7.76
CA ILE A 168 -2.50 2.93 -8.87
C ILE A 168 -2.02 3.79 -10.03
N ASP A 169 -0.81 3.53 -10.50
CA ASP A 169 -0.15 4.30 -11.58
C ASP A 169 -0.19 5.82 -11.31
N GLY A 170 0.17 6.22 -10.08
CA GLY A 170 0.19 7.61 -9.61
C GLY A 170 -1.20 8.22 -9.31
N THR A 171 -2.29 7.53 -9.61
CA THR A 171 -3.66 8.05 -9.40
C THR A 171 -4.27 7.49 -8.12
N LEU A 172 -4.83 8.35 -7.26
CA LEU A 172 -5.57 7.94 -6.07
C LEU A 172 -6.80 7.10 -6.45
N ARG A 173 -6.88 5.87 -5.94
CA ARG A 173 -7.97 4.91 -6.21
C ARG A 173 -8.74 4.47 -4.96
N GLY A 174 -8.11 4.49 -3.79
CA GLY A 174 -8.76 4.27 -2.50
C GLY A 174 -8.23 5.30 -1.51
N ALA A 175 -9.12 5.97 -0.77
CA ALA A 175 -8.76 6.98 0.21
C ALA A 175 -9.41 6.64 1.55
N HIS A 176 -8.69 6.88 2.65
CA HIS A 176 -9.15 6.66 4.02
C HIS A 176 -9.73 5.25 4.27
N LEU A 177 -9.09 4.22 3.72
CA LEU A 177 -9.47 2.83 3.98
C LEU A 177 -8.97 2.42 5.37
N GLY A 178 -9.82 1.79 6.18
CA GLY A 178 -9.46 1.37 7.52
C GLY A 178 -8.43 0.23 7.53
N PHE A 179 -7.57 0.19 8.54
CA PHE A 179 -6.74 -0.99 8.79
C PHE A 179 -7.62 -2.18 9.18
N ARG A 180 -7.24 -3.39 8.75
CA ARG A 180 -7.95 -4.62 9.14
C ARG A 180 -7.80 -4.86 10.64
N ASP A 181 -6.59 -4.75 11.17
CA ASP A 181 -6.26 -4.93 12.58
C ASP A 181 -5.57 -3.66 13.13
N PRO A 182 -5.62 -3.40 14.44
CA PRO A 182 -4.94 -2.26 15.01
C PRO A 182 -3.43 -2.52 15.03
N ILE A 183 -2.68 -1.70 14.30
CA ILE A 183 -1.22 -1.81 14.15
C ILE A 183 -0.56 -0.48 14.45
N SER A 184 0.30 -0.42 15.46
CA SER A 184 1.00 0.80 15.84
C SER A 184 2.30 1.05 15.07
N ALA A 185 2.86 0.03 14.43
CA ALA A 185 4.09 0.13 13.65
C ALA A 185 4.15 -0.92 12.52
N PRO A 186 4.75 -0.58 11.37
CA PRO A 186 5.05 -1.55 10.31
C PRO A 186 6.04 -2.62 10.80
N GLU A 187 5.75 -3.90 10.56
CA GLU A 187 6.69 -4.99 10.90
C GLU A 187 7.17 -5.84 9.71
N GLY A 188 6.50 -5.71 8.56
CA GLY A 188 7.03 -6.28 7.33
C GLY A 188 6.06 -6.20 6.19
N ILE A 189 6.36 -6.91 5.12
CA ILE A 189 5.41 -7.14 4.04
C ILE A 189 5.25 -8.64 3.81
N GLY A 190 4.05 -9.01 3.38
CA GLY A 190 3.77 -10.30 2.78
C GLY A 190 3.49 -10.10 1.30
N LEU A 191 3.85 -11.09 0.50
CA LEU A 191 3.45 -11.22 -0.89
C LEU A 191 2.93 -12.63 -1.07
N GLY A 192 1.67 -12.77 -1.47
CA GLY A 192 1.05 -14.06 -1.73
C GLY A 192 0.79 -14.25 -3.23
N ALA A 193 1.05 -15.44 -3.74
CA ALA A 193 0.47 -15.91 -4.99
C ALA A 193 -0.27 -17.19 -4.63
N ARG A 194 -1.59 -17.22 -4.76
CA ARG A 194 -2.38 -18.31 -4.17
C ARG A 194 -2.95 -19.21 -5.27
N ASP A 195 -3.74 -18.69 -6.21
CA ASP A 195 -4.21 -19.47 -7.38
C ASP A 195 -3.41 -19.24 -8.65
N SER A 196 -3.03 -17.98 -8.87
CA SER A 196 -2.33 -17.54 -10.06
C SER A 196 -0.93 -17.10 -9.65
N PRO A 197 0.08 -17.36 -10.50
CA PRO A 197 1.39 -16.77 -10.31
C PRO A 197 1.33 -15.24 -10.28
N ALA A 198 2.24 -14.63 -9.54
CA ALA A 198 2.43 -13.19 -9.51
C ALA A 198 3.91 -12.86 -9.71
N THR A 199 4.16 -11.79 -10.46
CA THR A 199 5.50 -11.19 -10.53
C THR A 199 5.44 -9.83 -9.85
N VAL A 200 6.35 -9.61 -8.89
CA VAL A 200 6.42 -8.38 -8.10
C VAL A 200 7.80 -7.76 -8.30
N GLY A 201 7.85 -6.56 -8.84
CA GLY A 201 9.06 -5.77 -9.02
C GLY A 201 9.13 -4.60 -8.04
N HIS A 202 10.31 -4.01 -7.93
CA HIS A 202 10.57 -2.73 -7.27
C HIS A 202 9.76 -2.53 -5.97
N VAL A 203 10.12 -3.21 -4.88
CA VAL A 203 9.55 -2.90 -3.56
C VAL A 203 10.38 -1.79 -2.93
N SER A 204 9.76 -0.71 -2.48
CA SER A 204 10.44 0.37 -1.75
C SER A 204 9.55 0.97 -0.68
N PHE A 205 10.19 1.63 0.29
CA PHE A 205 9.52 2.27 1.41
C PHE A 205 10.09 3.66 1.65
N SER A 206 9.23 4.61 2.00
CA SER A 206 9.66 5.97 2.27
C SER A 206 8.73 6.65 3.28
N ALA A 207 9.27 7.63 4.01
CA ALA A 207 8.45 8.56 4.80
C ALA A 207 7.76 9.63 3.93
N THR A 208 8.21 9.80 2.69
CA THR A 208 7.68 10.80 1.75
C THR A 208 6.95 10.13 0.58
N PRO A 209 6.02 10.84 -0.08
CA PRO A 209 5.37 10.34 -1.28
C PRO A 209 6.40 9.97 -2.36
N PRO A 210 6.15 8.91 -3.12
CA PRO A 210 7.01 8.54 -4.23
C PRO A 210 6.87 9.50 -5.42
N PRO A 211 7.84 9.52 -6.34
CA PRO A 211 7.75 10.32 -7.56
C PRO A 211 6.46 10.03 -8.34
N GLY A 212 5.83 11.06 -8.89
CA GLY A 212 4.58 10.94 -9.65
C GLY A 212 3.31 10.99 -8.81
N ILE A 213 3.40 10.89 -7.48
CA ILE A 213 2.27 11.11 -6.57
C ILE A 213 2.29 12.56 -6.07
N VAL A 214 1.20 13.28 -6.33
CA VAL A 214 1.00 14.70 -5.97
C VAL A 214 0.37 14.90 -4.58
N TYR A 215 0.52 13.93 -3.68
CA TYR A 215 -0.01 14.05 -2.32
C TYR A 215 0.80 15.05 -1.50
N ARG A 216 0.11 16.01 -0.90
CA ARG A 216 0.71 16.96 0.04
C ARG A 216 -0.34 17.46 1.02
N ARG A 217 -0.23 17.02 2.29
CA ARG A 217 -1.11 17.44 3.39
C ARG A 217 -1.10 18.97 3.50
N GLY A 218 -2.26 19.61 3.40
CA GLY A 218 -2.43 21.07 3.38
C GLY A 218 -2.53 21.72 1.99
N ASP A 219 -2.11 21.03 0.92
CA ASP A 219 -2.23 21.52 -0.46
C ASP A 219 -3.60 21.17 -1.03
N VAL A 220 -4.62 21.92 -0.59
CA VAL A 220 -6.03 21.72 -0.95
C VAL A 220 -6.28 22.04 -2.42
N ARG A 221 -5.46 22.90 -3.03
CA ARG A 221 -5.60 23.29 -4.44
C ARG A 221 -4.85 22.37 -5.40
N ILE A 222 -3.99 21.48 -4.88
CA ILE A 222 -3.12 20.56 -5.64
C ILE A 222 -2.26 21.36 -6.63
N ASP A 223 -1.67 22.45 -6.17
CA ASP A 223 -0.80 23.31 -6.99
C ASP A 223 0.67 23.17 -6.64
N GLY A 224 0.99 22.32 -5.66
CA GLY A 224 2.34 22.09 -5.16
C GLY A 224 2.80 23.13 -4.15
N VAL A 225 1.94 24.02 -3.67
CA VAL A 225 2.21 25.07 -2.67
C VAL A 225 1.20 24.92 -1.54
N ILE A 226 1.61 25.21 -0.31
CA ILE A 226 0.68 25.32 0.82
C ILE A 226 0.65 26.80 1.19
N ASP A 227 -0.44 27.48 0.88
CA ASP A 227 -0.61 28.90 1.16
C ASP A 227 -2.06 29.28 1.55
N VAL A 228 -2.31 30.57 1.70
CA VAL A 228 -3.64 31.09 2.11
C VAL A 228 -4.75 30.76 1.10
N THR A 229 -4.40 30.46 -0.16
CA THR A 229 -5.38 30.10 -1.19
C THR A 229 -5.95 28.70 -0.96
N ASP A 230 -5.19 27.78 -0.35
CA ASP A 230 -5.69 26.49 0.12
C ASP A 230 -6.74 26.68 1.21
N LEU A 231 -6.44 27.55 2.18
CA LEU A 231 -7.36 27.89 3.27
C LEU A 231 -8.66 28.51 2.75
N VAL A 232 -8.57 29.42 1.78
CA VAL A 232 -9.76 30.00 1.13
C VAL A 232 -10.56 28.94 0.39
N THR A 233 -9.89 28.02 -0.30
CA THR A 233 -10.54 26.91 -1.02
C THR A 233 -11.31 25.99 -0.05
N LEU A 234 -10.67 25.64 1.06
CA LEU A 234 -11.28 24.83 2.12
C LEU A 234 -12.46 25.54 2.79
N ILE A 235 -12.34 26.83 3.12
CA ILE A 235 -13.45 27.60 3.70
C ILE A 235 -14.64 27.66 2.73
N ASN A 236 -14.37 27.84 1.44
CA ASN A 236 -15.43 27.90 0.43
C ASN A 236 -16.17 26.55 0.31
N SER A 237 -15.47 25.42 0.32
CA SER A 237 -16.12 24.10 0.25
C SER A 237 -16.97 23.83 1.50
N LEU A 238 -16.46 24.17 2.70
CA LEU A 238 -17.17 24.03 3.98
C LEU A 238 -18.45 24.90 4.04
N ASN A 239 -18.47 26.03 3.33
CA ASN A 239 -19.62 26.94 3.27
C ASN A 239 -20.62 26.60 2.14
N GLY A 240 -20.57 25.39 1.58
CA GLY A 240 -21.49 24.95 0.54
C GLY A 240 -21.09 25.37 -0.88
N GLY A 241 -19.82 25.73 -1.07
CA GLY A 241 -19.22 25.89 -2.40
C GLY A 241 -19.01 24.55 -3.11
N PRO A 242 -18.21 24.53 -4.19
CA PRO A 242 -17.90 23.30 -4.91
C PRO A 242 -17.32 22.22 -3.99
N SER A 243 -17.78 20.98 -4.16
CA SER A 243 -17.22 19.83 -3.46
C SER A 243 -15.78 19.60 -3.89
N LEU A 244 -14.93 19.26 -2.91
CA LEU A 244 -13.55 18.87 -3.15
C LEU A 244 -13.49 17.54 -3.91
N THR A 245 -12.50 17.39 -4.78
CA THR A 245 -12.17 16.07 -5.36
C THR A 245 -11.61 15.13 -4.28
N ALA A 246 -11.48 13.83 -4.58
CA ALA A 246 -10.96 12.86 -3.62
C ALA A 246 -9.55 13.23 -3.11
N LEU A 247 -8.64 13.63 -4.00
CA LEU A 247 -7.29 14.03 -3.61
C LEU A 247 -7.28 15.36 -2.82
N GLN A 248 -8.14 16.32 -3.18
CA GLN A 248 -8.27 17.55 -2.41
C GLN A 248 -8.84 17.29 -1.02
N THR A 249 -9.80 16.37 -0.91
CA THR A 249 -10.37 15.93 0.38
C THR A 249 -9.28 15.30 1.23
N LEU A 250 -8.48 14.41 0.65
CA LEU A 250 -7.35 13.77 1.30
C LEU A 250 -6.26 14.75 1.76
N ASN A 251 -5.95 15.76 0.94
CA ASN A 251 -4.99 16.80 1.31
C ASN A 251 -5.57 17.78 2.35
N ALA A 252 -6.89 17.98 2.36
CA ALA A 252 -7.59 18.87 3.28
C ALA A 252 -7.91 18.24 4.64
N ASP A 253 -7.89 16.92 4.77
CA ASP A 253 -8.08 16.21 6.04
C ASP A 253 -6.77 16.21 6.85
N LEU A 254 -6.62 17.23 7.70
CA LEU A 254 -5.39 17.55 8.42
C LEU A 254 -5.32 16.95 9.82
N ASN A 255 -6.37 16.31 10.28
CA ASN A 255 -6.34 15.44 11.46
C ASN A 255 -6.38 13.95 11.09
N GLU A 256 -6.59 13.63 9.80
CA GLU A 256 -6.72 12.27 9.26
C GLU A 256 -7.84 11.49 9.96
N ASP A 257 -8.97 12.15 10.26
CA ASP A 257 -10.13 11.52 10.90
C ASP A 257 -11.17 10.99 9.89
N GLY A 258 -10.93 11.20 8.60
CA GLY A 258 -11.78 10.77 7.50
C GLY A 258 -12.77 11.83 7.05
N ALA A 259 -12.88 12.97 7.74
CA ALA A 259 -13.83 14.03 7.43
C ALA A 259 -13.16 15.41 7.36
N VAL A 260 -13.40 16.11 6.25
CA VAL A 260 -12.98 17.51 6.11
C VAL A 260 -13.98 18.43 6.82
N THR A 261 -13.53 19.04 7.92
CA THR A 261 -14.37 19.85 8.82
C THR A 261 -13.73 21.20 9.16
N VAL A 262 -14.38 21.97 10.05
CA VAL A 262 -13.80 23.21 10.60
C VAL A 262 -12.53 22.97 11.41
N THR A 263 -12.34 21.76 11.95
CA THR A 263 -11.10 21.38 12.63
C THR A 263 -9.91 21.47 11.67
N ASP A 264 -10.08 20.95 10.45
CA ASP A 264 -9.04 20.97 9.44
C ASP A 264 -8.74 22.36 8.91
N ARG A 265 -9.77 23.22 8.83
CA ARG A 265 -9.57 24.65 8.56
C ARG A 265 -8.64 25.28 9.60
N ASP A 266 -8.87 25.00 10.87
CA ASP A 266 -8.08 25.57 11.95
C ASP A 266 -6.65 25.02 11.94
N LEU A 267 -6.50 23.71 11.72
CA LEU A 267 -5.19 23.08 11.51
C LEU A 267 -4.43 23.63 10.31
N LEU A 268 -5.13 23.99 9.22
CA LEU A 268 -4.48 24.58 8.03
C LEU A 268 -4.01 26.00 8.34
N ALA A 269 -4.80 26.78 9.08
CA ALA A 269 -4.39 28.11 9.52
C ALA A 269 -3.15 28.04 10.44
N ASP A 270 -3.12 27.06 11.35
CA ASP A 270 -1.98 26.79 12.22
C ASP A 270 -0.73 26.37 11.43
N LEU A 271 -0.88 25.49 10.44
CA LEU A 271 0.20 25.09 9.54
C LEU A 271 0.80 26.28 8.79
N LEU A 272 -0.04 27.19 8.27
CA LEU A 272 0.40 28.42 7.60
C LEU A 272 1.12 29.38 8.56
N ALA A 273 0.83 29.31 9.86
CA ALA A 273 1.53 30.05 10.91
C ALA A 273 2.82 29.35 11.38
N GLY A 274 3.16 28.17 10.81
CA GLY A 274 4.36 27.40 11.15
C GLY A 274 4.19 26.46 12.34
N VAL A 275 2.96 26.14 12.74
CA VAL A 275 2.68 25.15 13.77
C VAL A 275 2.70 23.75 13.13
N GLU A 276 3.33 22.78 13.80
CA GLU A 276 3.32 21.39 13.35
C GLU A 276 1.91 20.78 13.51
N LEU A 277 1.49 20.05 12.47
CA LEU A 277 0.24 19.31 12.52
C LEU A 277 0.32 18.13 13.48
N PRO A 278 -0.82 17.67 14.03
CA PRO A 278 -0.89 16.40 14.72
C PRO A 278 -0.42 15.28 13.79
#